data_AF-A0A8I0KQ49-F1
#
_entry.id   AF-A0A8I0KQ49-F1
#
_cell.length_a   1.000
_cell.length_b   1.000
_cell.length_c   1.000
_cell.angle_alpha   90.00
_cell.angle_beta   90.00
_cell.angle_gamma   90.00
#
_symmetry.space_group_name_H-M   'P 1'
#
loop_
_entity.id
_entity.type
_entity.pdbx_description
1 polymer ?
#
loop_
_entity_poly.entity_id
_entity_poly.type
_entity_poly.pdbx_seq_one_letter_code
_entity_poly.pdbx_strand_id
1 'polypeptide(L)'
;MLTFNDVNRDVKFIISEMGNPNRPIPSTWKAVKVSAIIPVIGVFLSSVSFWLVCSIANHQDLSLSQFWTYLSSGDAIPVYMSIAIGVAQALLLLPFVSFYQSIPYDVRIATPLLLTFKKKAIIGTLYYLSILLASCVLSFKNESFLFSTPILMFIAIFFVNITINIQITKYGLGEIINRMKAKMV
;
A
#
# COMPACT_ATOMS: atom_id res chain seq x y z
N MET A 1 -6.92 -20.60 15.44
CA MET A 1 -7.98 -19.60 15.65
C MET A 1 -7.54 -18.75 16.83
N LEU A 2 -7.37 -17.43 16.67
CA LEU A 2 -6.99 -16.54 17.78
C LEU A 2 -8.22 -16.29 18.64
N THR A 3 -8.14 -16.56 19.94
CA THR A 3 -9.23 -16.26 20.87
C THR A 3 -9.20 -14.79 21.28
N PHE A 4 -10.31 -14.26 21.78
CA PHE A 4 -10.37 -12.87 22.27
C PHE A 4 -9.38 -12.63 23.43
N ASN A 5 -9.12 -13.66 24.25
CA ASN A 5 -8.13 -13.61 25.32
C ASN A 5 -6.70 -13.50 24.79
N ASP A 6 -6.37 -14.21 23.70
CA ASP A 6 -5.05 -14.10 23.05
C ASP A 6 -4.84 -12.69 22.48
N VAL A 7 -5.87 -12.14 21.81
CA VAL A 7 -5.82 -10.77 21.26
C VAL A 7 -5.62 -9.75 22.38
N ASN A 8 -6.37 -9.86 23.50
CA ASN A 8 -6.25 -8.92 24.61
C ASN A 8 -4.87 -9.01 25.30
N ARG A 9 -4.30 -10.22 25.42
CA ARG A 9 -2.95 -10.43 25.94
C ARG A 9 -1.90 -9.80 25.03
N ASP A 10 -1.97 -10.09 23.73
CA ASP A 10 -1.07 -9.57 22.70
C ASP A 10 -1.10 -8.03 22.66
N VAL A 11 -2.29 -7.46 22.73
CA VAL A 11 -2.52 -6.02 22.83
C VAL A 11 -1.85 -5.42 24.08
N LYS A 12 -2.09 -6.02 25.26
CA LYS A 12 -1.50 -5.50 26.51
C LYS A 12 0.01 -5.51 26.44
N PHE A 13 0.59 -6.56 25.84
CA PHE A 13 2.02 -6.68 25.61
C PHE A 13 2.55 -5.62 24.64
N ILE A 14 1.85 -5.33 23.54
CA ILE A 14 2.21 -4.23 22.63
C ILE A 14 2.20 -2.88 23.36
N ILE A 15 1.16 -2.59 24.15
CA ILE A 15 1.04 -1.32 24.88
C ILE A 15 2.16 -1.17 25.93
N SER A 16 2.47 -2.23 26.70
CA SER A 16 3.52 -2.16 27.72
C SER A 16 4.89 -1.88 27.12
N GLU A 17 5.20 -2.50 25.97
CA GLU A 17 6.47 -2.29 25.28
C GLU A 17 6.53 -0.94 24.55
N MET A 18 5.40 -0.44 24.05
CA MET A 18 5.32 0.90 23.46
C MET A 18 5.53 2.01 24.51
N GLY A 19 5.20 1.77 25.78
CA GLY A 19 5.42 2.71 26.88
C GLY A 19 6.85 2.74 27.42
N ASN A 20 7.75 1.88 26.94
CA ASN A 20 9.13 1.81 27.41
C ASN A 20 9.96 3.02 26.91
N PRO A 21 10.53 3.84 27.81
CA PRO A 21 11.31 5.03 27.42
C PRO A 21 12.62 4.70 26.69
N ASN A 22 13.12 3.47 26.79
CA ASN A 22 14.36 3.03 26.12
C ASN A 22 14.12 2.53 24.69
N ARG A 23 12.94 2.74 24.11
CA ARG A 23 12.64 2.24 22.76
C ARG A 23 13.39 3.04 21.67
N PRO A 24 13.94 2.38 20.64
CA PRO A 24 14.49 3.08 19.49
C PRO A 24 13.37 3.79 18.71
N ILE A 25 13.54 5.09 18.46
CA ILE A 25 12.58 5.88 17.69
C ILE A 25 12.60 5.38 16.23
N PRO A 26 11.45 4.98 15.67
CA PRO A 26 11.40 4.53 14.28
C PRO A 26 11.74 5.69 13.34
N SER A 27 12.55 5.41 12.32
CA SER A 27 12.88 6.41 11.29
C SER A 27 11.67 6.66 10.39
N THR A 28 11.17 7.90 10.38
CA THR A 28 10.09 8.37 9.50
C THR A 28 10.37 8.08 8.03
N TRP A 29 11.64 8.19 7.62
CA TRP A 29 12.06 7.94 6.24
C TRP A 29 11.86 6.47 5.83
N LYS A 30 12.06 5.53 6.75
CA LYS A 30 11.81 4.11 6.51
C LYS A 30 10.31 3.83 6.34
N ALA A 31 9.45 4.57 7.04
CA ALA A 31 8.00 4.45 6.87
C ALA A 31 7.54 4.98 5.51
N VAL A 32 8.04 6.16 5.11
CA VAL A 32 7.77 6.75 3.79
C VAL A 32 8.16 5.80 2.67
N LYS A 33 9.41 5.29 2.70
CA LYS A 33 9.90 4.33 1.69
C LYS A 33 8.98 3.13 1.57
N VAL A 34 8.63 2.49 2.69
CA VAL A 34 7.79 1.29 2.67
C VAL A 34 6.37 1.58 2.17
N SER A 35 5.79 2.73 2.54
CA SER A 35 4.46 3.14 2.07
C SER A 35 4.41 3.44 0.56
N ALA A 36 5.55 3.83 -0.03
CA ALA A 36 5.64 4.20 -1.44
C ALA A 36 5.91 3.02 -2.38
N ILE A 37 6.44 1.88 -1.90
CA ILE A 37 6.83 0.75 -2.77
C ILE A 37 5.66 0.27 -3.65
N ILE A 38 4.51 -0.01 -3.05
CA ILE A 38 3.35 -0.56 -3.77
C ILE A 38 2.76 0.45 -4.77
N PRO A 39 2.51 1.72 -4.38
CA PRO A 39 2.09 2.75 -5.33
C PRO A 39 3.07 2.96 -6.49
N VAL A 40 4.38 2.98 -6.21
CA VAL A 40 5.43 3.15 -7.25
C VAL A 40 5.40 2.01 -8.25
N ILE A 41 5.19 0.76 -7.82
CA ILE A 41 5.04 -0.38 -8.74
C ILE A 41 3.82 -0.17 -9.65
N GLY A 42 2.69 0.31 -9.12
CA GLY A 42 1.49 0.61 -9.92
C GLY A 42 1.72 1.69 -10.97
N VAL A 43 2.40 2.79 -10.58
CA VAL A 43 2.78 3.87 -11.50
C VAL A 43 3.73 3.37 -12.59
N PHE A 44 4.73 2.57 -12.19
CA PHE A 44 5.70 2.00 -13.11
C PHE A 44 5.02 1.10 -14.14
N LEU A 45 4.14 0.19 -13.69
CA LEU A 45 3.36 -0.68 -14.58
C LEU A 45 2.48 0.12 -15.53
N SER A 46 1.78 1.15 -15.05
CA SER A 46 0.99 2.05 -15.90
C SER A 46 1.85 2.74 -16.97
N SER A 47 3.01 3.26 -16.59
CA SER A 47 3.94 3.96 -17.49
C SER A 47 4.48 3.04 -18.58
N VAL A 48 4.90 1.82 -18.20
CA VAL A 48 5.41 0.82 -19.13
C VAL A 48 4.31 0.32 -20.06
N SER A 49 3.11 0.03 -19.55
CA SER A 49 1.98 -0.38 -20.38
C SER A 49 1.57 0.69 -21.38
N PHE A 50 1.51 1.96 -20.96
CA PHE A 50 1.22 3.08 -21.85
C PHE A 50 2.28 3.19 -22.95
N TRP A 51 3.56 3.14 -22.59
CA TRP A 51 4.65 3.20 -23.55
C TRP A 51 4.56 2.09 -24.60
N LEU A 52 4.38 0.85 -24.16
CA LEU A 52 4.32 -0.31 -25.04
C LEU A 52 3.10 -0.26 -25.96
N VAL A 53 1.92 0.07 -25.43
CA VAL A 53 0.68 0.15 -26.22
C VAL A 53 0.78 1.25 -27.29
N CYS A 54 1.25 2.45 -26.92
CA CYS A 54 1.42 3.54 -27.87
C CYS A 54 2.46 3.23 -28.96
N SER A 55 3.57 2.57 -28.59
CA SER A 55 4.59 2.17 -29.57
C SER A 55 4.05 1.14 -30.58
N ILE A 56 3.27 0.17 -30.10
CA ILE A 56 2.65 -0.86 -30.95
C ILE A 56 1.58 -0.25 -31.86
N ALA A 57 0.70 0.60 -31.32
CA ALA A 57 -0.37 1.25 -32.07
C ALA A 57 0.17 2.17 -33.19
N ASN A 58 1.29 2.84 -32.95
CA ASN A 58 1.92 3.75 -33.92
C ASN A 58 2.99 3.08 -34.80
N HIS A 59 3.20 1.76 -34.69
CA HIS A 59 4.26 1.02 -35.39
C HIS A 59 5.66 1.63 -35.24
N GLN A 60 5.97 2.15 -34.05
CA GLN A 60 7.26 2.78 -33.75
C GLN A 60 8.17 1.87 -32.92
N ASP A 61 9.48 2.07 -33.03
CA ASP A 61 10.48 1.34 -32.26
C ASP A 61 10.46 1.68 -30.77
N LEU A 62 10.63 0.66 -29.91
CA LEU A 62 10.70 0.82 -28.46
C LEU A 62 11.97 1.57 -28.02
N SER A 63 11.91 2.90 -28.09
CA SER A 63 12.99 3.81 -27.70
C SER A 63 12.60 4.70 -26.52
N LEU A 64 13.57 4.95 -25.63
CA LEU A 64 13.38 5.83 -24.46
C LEU A 64 13.08 7.28 -24.86
N SER A 65 13.57 7.72 -26.03
CA SER A 65 13.26 9.04 -26.57
C SER A 65 11.77 9.17 -26.89
N GLN A 66 11.16 8.16 -27.51
CA GLN A 66 9.73 8.17 -27.80
C GLN A 66 8.88 8.10 -26.53
N PHE A 67 9.31 7.35 -25.52
CA PHE A 67 8.64 7.37 -24.21
C PHE A 67 8.53 8.80 -23.67
N TRP A 68 9.63 9.55 -23.70
CA TRP A 68 9.64 10.94 -23.26
C TRP A 68 8.76 11.84 -24.13
N THR A 69 8.74 11.63 -25.44
CA THR A 69 7.87 12.35 -26.38
C THR A 69 6.39 12.13 -26.04
N TYR A 70 5.97 10.88 -25.83
CA TYR A 70 4.58 10.57 -25.44
C TYR A 70 4.24 11.11 -24.05
N LEU A 71 5.17 11.06 -23.11
CA LEU A 71 4.97 11.62 -21.77
C LEU A 71 4.95 13.15 -21.78
N SER A 72 5.56 13.80 -22.76
CA SER A 72 5.60 15.27 -22.87
C SER A 72 4.48 15.82 -23.76
N SER A 73 3.81 14.98 -24.57
CA SER A 73 2.73 15.43 -25.45
C SER A 73 1.46 15.83 -24.69
N GLY A 74 1.34 15.43 -23.43
CA GLY A 74 0.16 15.67 -22.59
C GLY A 74 -0.93 14.60 -22.72
N ASP A 75 -0.79 13.67 -23.66
CA ASP A 75 -1.79 12.61 -23.91
C ASP A 75 -1.62 11.39 -22.98
N ALA A 76 -0.56 11.38 -22.17
CA ALA A 76 -0.29 10.35 -21.16
C ALA A 76 -1.20 10.45 -19.92
N ILE A 77 -2.48 10.76 -20.13
CA ILE A 77 -3.52 10.90 -19.09
C ILE A 77 -3.53 9.69 -18.13
N PRO A 78 -3.51 8.43 -18.60
CA PRO A 78 -3.51 7.27 -17.69
C PRO A 78 -2.31 7.28 -16.73
N VAL A 79 -1.13 7.69 -17.22
CA VAL A 79 0.10 7.75 -16.43
C VAL A 79 0.02 8.85 -15.38
N TYR A 80 -0.42 10.05 -15.76
CA TYR A 80 -0.58 11.16 -14.81
C TYR A 80 -1.61 10.84 -13.73
N MET A 81 -2.73 10.21 -14.10
CA MET A 81 -3.72 9.73 -13.14
C MET A 81 -3.10 8.72 -12.17
N SER A 82 -2.35 7.74 -12.68
CA SER A 82 -1.64 6.77 -11.84
C SER A 82 -0.64 7.43 -10.90
N ILE A 83 0.09 8.47 -11.33
CA ILE A 83 1.01 9.23 -10.48
C ILE A 83 0.24 9.91 -9.34
N ALA A 84 -0.82 10.66 -9.66
CA ALA A 84 -1.62 11.37 -8.66
C ALA A 84 -2.25 10.41 -7.64
N ILE A 85 -2.84 9.31 -8.11
CA ILE A 85 -3.44 8.27 -7.27
C ILE A 85 -2.36 7.56 -6.46
N GLY A 86 -1.20 7.30 -7.04
CA GLY A 86 -0.07 6.66 -6.36
C GLY A 86 0.46 7.50 -5.20
N VAL A 87 0.57 8.82 -5.39
CA VAL A 87 0.93 9.75 -4.31
C VAL A 87 -0.12 9.72 -3.20
N ALA A 88 -1.41 9.82 -3.55
CA ALA A 88 -2.50 9.74 -2.58
C ALA A 88 -2.49 8.41 -1.80
N GLN A 89 -2.29 7.30 -2.48
CA GLN A 89 -2.22 5.97 -1.88
C GLN A 89 -1.03 5.85 -0.91
N ALA A 90 0.15 6.38 -1.27
CA ALA A 90 1.32 6.40 -0.39
C ALA A 90 1.05 7.19 0.90
N LEU A 91 0.44 8.38 0.78
CA LEU A 91 0.09 9.23 1.91
C LEU A 91 -0.93 8.57 2.84
N LEU A 92 -1.95 7.89 2.28
CA LEU A 92 -2.96 7.18 3.06
C LEU A 92 -2.42 5.90 3.72
N LEU A 93 -1.41 5.26 3.14
CA LEU A 93 -0.73 4.11 3.74
C LEU A 93 0.27 4.50 4.84
N LEU A 94 0.85 5.69 4.75
CA LEU A 94 1.86 6.18 5.67
C LEU A 94 1.49 6.06 7.17
N PRO A 95 0.29 6.46 7.66
CA PRO A 95 -0.05 6.33 9.07
C PRO A 95 -0.07 4.87 9.53
N PHE A 96 -0.57 3.94 8.70
CA PHE A 96 -0.63 2.52 9.03
C PHE A 96 0.77 1.88 9.07
N VAL A 97 1.62 2.22 8.09
CA VAL A 97 3.02 1.75 8.05
C VAL A 97 3.81 2.33 9.22
N SER A 98 3.62 3.61 9.55
CA SER A 98 4.29 4.27 10.67
C SER A 98 3.89 3.66 12.01
N PHE A 99 2.61 3.35 12.19
CA PHE A 99 2.13 2.62 13.36
C PHE A 99 2.79 1.25 13.48
N TYR A 100 2.81 0.47 12.38
CA TYR A 100 3.45 -0.84 12.37
C TYR A 100 4.96 -0.78 12.66
N GLN A 101 5.66 0.25 12.17
CA GLN A 101 7.09 0.45 12.43
C GLN A 101 7.39 0.97 13.84
N SER A 102 6.41 1.59 14.50
CA SER A 102 6.53 2.05 15.89
C SER A 102 6.54 0.90 16.91
N ILE A 103 6.08 -0.28 16.51
CA ILE A 103 6.13 -1.47 17.36
C ILE A 103 7.56 -2.07 17.29
N PRO A 104 8.23 -2.32 18.44
CA PRO A 104 9.56 -2.91 18.47
C PRO A 104 9.63 -4.21 17.66
N TYR A 105 10.80 -4.50 17.08
CA TYR A 105 10.98 -5.70 16.24
C TYR A 105 10.69 -7.00 17.00
N ASP A 106 11.17 -7.11 18.23
CA ASP A 106 11.00 -8.29 19.08
C ASP A 106 9.53 -8.58 19.37
N VAL A 107 8.74 -7.53 19.59
CA VAL A 107 7.28 -7.63 19.80
C VAL A 107 6.58 -8.06 18.51
N ARG A 108 6.99 -7.52 17.35
CA ARG A 108 6.38 -7.86 16.04
C ARG A 108 6.55 -9.33 15.68
N ILE A 109 7.66 -9.94 16.04
CA ILE A 109 7.92 -11.36 15.77
C ILE A 109 7.34 -12.28 16.85
N ALA A 110 7.23 -11.81 18.09
CA ALA A 110 6.71 -12.60 19.20
C ALA A 110 5.17 -12.67 19.21
N THR A 111 4.48 -11.68 18.62
CA THR A 111 3.03 -11.54 18.72
C THR A 111 2.30 -12.24 17.55
N PRO A 112 1.52 -13.32 17.80
CA PRO A 112 0.80 -14.05 16.75
C PRO A 112 -0.21 -13.20 15.97
N LEU A 113 -0.81 -12.19 16.62
CA LEU A 113 -1.69 -11.23 15.97
C LEU A 113 -0.97 -10.51 14.81
N LEU A 114 0.18 -9.90 15.08
CA LEU A 114 0.96 -9.13 14.09
C LEU A 114 1.47 -10.01 12.94
N LEU A 115 1.85 -11.26 13.23
CA LEU A 115 2.21 -12.25 12.21
C LEU A 115 1.04 -12.59 11.28
N THR A 116 -0.16 -12.78 11.85
CA THR A 116 -1.37 -13.07 11.08
C THR A 116 -1.75 -11.89 10.18
N PHE A 117 -1.64 -10.67 10.71
CA PHE A 117 -1.84 -9.44 9.93
C PHE A 117 -0.85 -9.33 8.78
N LYS A 118 0.45 -9.53 9.04
CA LYS A 118 1.49 -9.50 8.01
C LYS A 118 1.21 -10.50 6.90
N LYS A 119 0.85 -11.75 7.24
CA LYS A 119 0.53 -12.79 6.25
C LYS A 119 -0.65 -12.39 5.37
N LYS A 120 -1.74 -11.88 5.96
CA LYS A 120 -2.91 -11.42 5.21
C LYS A 120 -2.59 -10.21 4.32
N ALA A 121 -1.77 -9.27 4.81
CA ALA A 121 -1.34 -8.12 4.03
C ALA A 121 -0.50 -8.53 2.80
N ILE A 122 0.42 -9.50 2.95
CA ILE A 122 1.21 -10.03 1.83
C ILE A 122 0.31 -10.69 0.79
N ILE A 123 -0.62 -11.55 1.22
CA ILE A 123 -1.56 -12.22 0.30
C ILE A 123 -2.42 -11.19 -0.45
N GLY A 124 -2.97 -10.18 0.25
CA GLY A 124 -3.74 -9.11 -0.38
C GLY A 124 -2.91 -8.29 -1.37
N THR A 125 -1.64 -8.03 -1.05
CA THR A 125 -0.70 -7.35 -1.95
C THR A 125 -0.43 -8.18 -3.21
N LEU A 126 -0.25 -9.50 -3.07
CA LEU A 126 -0.08 -10.39 -4.22
C LEU A 126 -1.31 -10.38 -5.12
N TYR A 127 -2.52 -10.49 -4.56
CA TYR A 127 -3.75 -10.38 -5.36
C TYR A 127 -3.86 -9.05 -6.10
N TYR A 128 -3.57 -7.95 -5.42
CA TYR A 128 -3.57 -6.61 -6.03
C TYR A 128 -2.58 -6.52 -7.21
N LEU A 129 -1.34 -6.99 -7.02
CA LEU A 129 -0.33 -7.00 -8.08
C LEU A 129 -0.72 -7.91 -9.24
N SER A 130 -1.32 -9.07 -8.98
CA SER A 130 -1.81 -9.97 -10.03
C SER A 130 -2.93 -9.33 -10.86
N ILE A 131 -3.85 -8.61 -10.23
CA ILE A 131 -4.94 -7.91 -10.93
C ILE A 131 -4.39 -6.74 -11.77
N LEU A 132 -3.42 -5.97 -11.24
CA LEU A 132 -2.73 -4.92 -12.00
C LEU A 132 -1.96 -5.48 -13.20
N LEU A 133 -1.25 -6.59 -13.03
CA LEU A 133 -0.55 -7.24 -14.14
C LEU A 133 -1.54 -7.74 -15.20
N ALA A 134 -2.66 -8.33 -14.79
CA ALA A 134 -3.70 -8.75 -15.71
C ALA A 134 -4.28 -7.57 -16.50
N SER A 135 -4.51 -6.42 -15.84
CA SER A 135 -5.01 -5.21 -16.49
C SER A 135 -4.03 -4.67 -17.53
N CYS A 136 -2.73 -4.72 -17.22
CA CYS A 136 -1.65 -4.37 -18.14
C CYS A 136 -1.55 -5.33 -19.34
N VAL A 137 -1.83 -6.62 -19.17
CA VAL A 137 -1.85 -7.57 -20.30
C VAL A 137 -3.08 -7.33 -21.19
N LEU A 138 -4.23 -6.99 -20.60
CA LEU A 138 -5.45 -6.69 -21.34
C LEU A 138 -5.34 -5.40 -22.16
N SER A 139 -4.53 -4.42 -21.73
CA SER A 139 -4.33 -3.18 -22.49
C SER A 139 -3.69 -3.38 -23.86
N PHE A 140 -2.96 -4.48 -24.09
CA PHE A 140 -2.46 -4.83 -25.42
C PHE A 140 -3.55 -5.25 -26.41
N LYS A 141 -4.69 -5.75 -25.91
CA LYS A 141 -5.82 -6.16 -26.77
C LYS A 141 -6.80 -5.01 -27.01
N ASN A 142 -6.95 -4.13 -26.01
CA ASN A 142 -7.84 -2.99 -26.12
C ASN A 142 -7.26 -1.82 -25.30
N GLU A 143 -6.98 -0.74 -25.99
CA GLU A 143 -6.35 0.48 -25.45
C GLU A 143 -7.14 1.11 -24.30
N SER A 144 -8.46 0.91 -24.26
CA SER A 144 -9.32 1.42 -23.17
C SER A 144 -8.89 0.88 -21.80
N PHE A 145 -8.25 -0.30 -21.75
CA PHE A 145 -7.75 -0.86 -20.50
C PHE A 145 -6.52 -0.12 -19.94
N LEU A 146 -5.91 0.82 -20.67
CA LEU A 146 -4.87 1.68 -20.09
C LEU A 146 -5.40 2.49 -18.88
N PHE A 147 -6.68 2.87 -18.90
CA PHE A 147 -7.34 3.55 -17.79
C PHE A 147 -7.71 2.61 -16.64
N SER A 148 -7.75 1.29 -16.88
CA SER A 148 -8.12 0.33 -15.83
C SER A 148 -7.08 0.28 -14.70
N THR A 149 -5.79 0.48 -15.02
CA THR A 149 -4.70 0.50 -14.04
C THR A 149 -4.87 1.61 -12.98
N PRO A 150 -5.01 2.91 -13.33
CA PRO A 150 -5.28 3.95 -12.35
C PRO A 150 -6.61 3.75 -11.61
N ILE A 151 -7.66 3.25 -12.28
CA ILE A 151 -8.95 2.95 -11.64
C ILE A 151 -8.79 1.86 -10.57
N LEU A 152 -8.04 0.80 -10.86
CA LEU A 152 -7.76 -0.28 -9.90
C LEU A 152 -6.94 0.22 -8.71
N MET A 153 -5.94 1.09 -8.95
CA MET A 153 -5.19 1.75 -7.88
C MET A 153 -6.13 2.57 -6.98
N PHE A 154 -7.06 3.32 -7.57
CA PHE A 154 -8.04 4.12 -6.82
C PHE A 154 -8.98 3.25 -5.99
N ILE A 155 -9.54 2.19 -6.57
CA ILE A 155 -10.41 1.25 -5.86
C ILE A 155 -9.66 0.58 -4.70
N ALA A 156 -8.39 0.23 -4.90
CA ALA A 156 -7.56 -0.40 -3.87
C ALA A 156 -7.40 0.49 -2.63
N ILE A 157 -7.40 1.82 -2.78
CA ILE A 157 -7.38 2.75 -1.64
C ILE A 157 -8.58 2.48 -0.71
N PHE A 158 -9.78 2.37 -1.25
CA PHE A 158 -10.98 2.12 -0.45
C PHE A 158 -10.95 0.74 0.18
N PHE A 159 -10.57 -0.29 -0.57
CA PHE A 159 -10.50 -1.66 -0.04
C PHE A 159 -9.51 -1.77 1.12
N VAL A 160 -8.34 -1.14 1.02
CA VAL A 160 -7.34 -1.13 2.09
C VAL A 160 -7.88 -0.39 3.31
N ASN A 161 -8.43 0.82 3.12
CA ASN A 161 -8.98 1.60 4.23
C ASN A 161 -10.13 0.87 4.94
N ILE A 162 -11.08 0.31 4.19
CA ILE A 162 -12.21 -0.45 4.74
C ILE A 162 -11.69 -1.69 5.47
N THR A 163 -10.78 -2.46 4.86
CA THR A 163 -10.23 -3.68 5.48
C THR A 163 -9.51 -3.36 6.78
N ILE A 164 -8.62 -2.35 6.78
CA ILE A 164 -7.89 -1.98 8.00
C ILE A 164 -8.86 -1.50 9.08
N ASN A 165 -9.82 -0.63 8.75
CA ASN A 165 -10.81 -0.15 9.71
C ASN A 165 -11.67 -1.28 10.28
N ILE A 166 -12.13 -2.23 9.46
CA ILE A 166 -12.85 -3.42 9.93
C ILE A 166 -11.99 -4.24 10.88
N GLN A 167 -10.70 -4.44 10.59
CA GLN A 167 -9.83 -5.18 11.49
C GLN A 167 -9.59 -4.42 12.81
N ILE A 168 -9.38 -3.09 12.76
CA ILE A 168 -9.24 -2.26 13.97
C ILE A 168 -10.49 -2.39 14.85
N THR A 169 -11.69 -2.29 14.27
CA THR A 169 -12.96 -2.44 14.99
C THR A 169 -13.15 -3.86 15.51
N LYS A 170 -12.87 -4.89 14.70
CA LYS A 170 -13.03 -6.30 15.07
C LYS A 170 -12.14 -6.72 16.23
N TYR A 171 -10.92 -6.19 16.30
CA TYR A 171 -9.98 -6.48 17.39
C TYR A 171 -10.08 -5.47 18.54
N GLY A 172 -11.05 -4.55 18.53
CA GLY A 172 -11.25 -3.57 19.59
C GLY A 172 -10.10 -2.57 19.75
N LEU A 173 -9.21 -2.46 18.75
CA LEU A 173 -8.01 -1.62 18.79
C LEU A 173 -8.34 -0.13 18.97
N GLY A 174 -9.58 0.29 18.66
CA GLY A 174 -10.06 1.65 18.92
C GLY A 174 -10.09 2.03 20.41
N GLU A 175 -10.54 1.12 21.28
CA GLU A 175 -10.54 1.29 22.75
C GLU A 175 -9.10 1.45 23.27
N ILE A 176 -8.17 0.73 22.65
CA ILE A 176 -6.76 0.69 23.00
C ILE A 176 -6.02 1.95 22.56
N ILE A 177 -6.30 2.45 21.34
CA ILE A 177 -5.77 3.74 20.87
C ILE A 177 -6.25 4.87 21.79
N ASN A 178 -7.52 4.85 22.22
CA ASN A 178 -8.05 5.82 23.18
C ASN A 178 -7.36 5.72 24.55
N ARG A 179 -7.11 4.51 25.07
CA ARG A 179 -6.37 4.30 26.33
C ARG A 179 -4.90 4.71 26.24
N MET A 180 -4.26 4.52 25.08
CA MET A 180 -2.89 5.00 24.84
C MET A 180 -2.83 6.53 24.76
N LYS A 181 -3.81 7.15 24.10
CA LYS A 181 -3.93 8.61 24.01
C LYS A 181 -4.16 9.24 25.39
N ALA A 182 -4.94 8.58 26.24
CA ALA A 182 -5.21 9.02 27.62
C ALA A 182 -4.03 8.82 28.60
N LYS A 183 -3.02 8.02 28.27
CA LYS A 183 -1.79 7.86 29.08
C LYS A 183 -0.62 8.74 28.62
N MET A 184 -0.75 9.37 27.44
CA MET A 184 0.25 10.29 26.89
C MET A 184 -0.08 11.77 27.16
N VAL A 185 -1.25 12.06 27.74
CA VAL A 185 -1.63 13.34 28.36
C VAL A 185 -1.51 13.19 29.87
#